data_AF-A0ABC9N6I2-F1
#
_entry.id   AF-A0ABC9N6I2-F1
#
_cell.length_a   1.000
_cell.length_b   1.000
_cell.length_c   1.000
_cell.angle_alpha   90.00
_cell.angle_beta   90.00
_cell.angle_gamma   90.00
#
_symmetry.space_group_name_H-M   'P 1'
#
loop_
_entity.id
_entity.type
_entity.pdbx_description
1 polymer ?
#
loop_
_entity_poly.entity_id
_entity_poly.type
_entity_poly.pdbx_seq_one_letter_code
_entity_poly.pdbx_strand_id
1 'polypeptide(L)'
;MACRLFGHCRQAYYQSKADIESQIHRERLMLDAVRDIRIEDPGIGCYKLWIMLTVLFGAGFMPGRDSFYALLRQHRLMLPARKTRHTTNSNHRYHKWKNLIKGLTLTSANQVVGQRHYLYTTCQW
;
A
#
# COMPACT_ATOMS: atom_id res chain seq x y z
N MET A 1 -35.32 4.26 -34.11
CA MET A 1 -34.58 4.54 -35.37
C MET A 1 -33.14 5.05 -35.15
N ALA A 2 -32.68 5.28 -33.91
CA ALA A 2 -31.32 5.79 -33.66
C ALA A 2 -30.19 4.78 -33.94
N CYS A 3 -30.30 3.50 -33.51
CA CYS A 3 -29.19 2.53 -33.65
C CYS A 3 -28.77 2.29 -35.12
N ARG A 4 -29.74 2.25 -36.04
CA ARG A 4 -29.53 2.01 -37.46
C ARG A 4 -28.80 3.19 -38.15
N LEU A 5 -28.94 4.41 -37.60
CA LEU A 5 -28.25 5.62 -38.08
C LEU A 5 -26.74 5.59 -37.79
N PHE A 6 -26.33 4.87 -36.73
CA PHE A 6 -24.94 4.69 -36.32
C PHE A 6 -24.35 3.33 -36.74
N GLY A 7 -25.01 2.61 -37.66
CA GLY A 7 -24.52 1.32 -38.15
C GLY A 7 -24.62 0.17 -37.13
N HIS A 8 -25.38 0.33 -36.03
CA HIS A 8 -25.53 -0.69 -34.99
C HIS A 8 -26.94 -1.30 -34.95
N CYS A 9 -27.03 -2.59 -34.63
CA CYS A 9 -28.31 -3.26 -34.45
C CYS A 9 -28.90 -2.94 -33.07
N ARG A 10 -30.24 -2.98 -32.94
CA ARG A 10 -30.94 -2.75 -31.67
C ARG A 10 -30.46 -3.72 -30.57
N GLN A 11 -30.17 -4.97 -30.94
CA GLN A 11 -29.68 -5.99 -30.03
C GLN A 11 -28.31 -5.62 -29.43
N ALA A 12 -27.38 -5.13 -30.24
CA ALA A 12 -26.06 -4.69 -29.78
C ALA A 12 -26.16 -3.54 -28.77
N TYR A 13 -27.14 -2.64 -28.94
CA TYR A 13 -27.37 -1.56 -27.97
C TYR A 13 -27.78 -2.11 -26.59
N TYR A 14 -28.76 -3.02 -26.53
CA TYR A 14 -29.19 -3.57 -25.24
C TYR A 14 -28.14 -4.49 -24.62
N GLN A 15 -27.40 -5.26 -25.43
CA GLN A 15 -26.26 -6.05 -24.95
C GLN A 15 -25.20 -5.14 -24.32
N SER A 16 -24.77 -4.08 -25.02
CA SER A 16 -23.81 -3.12 -24.48
C SER A 16 -24.30 -2.48 -23.18
N LYS A 17 -25.59 -2.14 -23.11
CA LYS A 17 -26.16 -1.58 -21.88
C LYS A 17 -26.09 -2.58 -20.72
N ALA A 18 -26.48 -3.82 -20.95
CA ALA A 18 -26.43 -4.89 -19.95
C ALA A 18 -24.99 -5.23 -19.51
N ASP A 19 -24.04 -5.20 -20.45
CA ASP A 19 -22.61 -5.42 -20.17
C ASP A 19 -22.05 -4.32 -19.27
N ILE A 20 -22.41 -3.05 -19.55
CA ILE A 20 -22.02 -1.90 -18.72
C ILE A 20 -22.60 -2.04 -17.31
N GLU A 21 -23.88 -2.39 -17.19
CA GLU A 21 -24.54 -2.58 -15.88
C GLU A 21 -23.86 -3.71 -15.08
N SER A 22 -23.53 -4.82 -15.75
CA SER A 22 -22.83 -5.96 -15.15
C SER A 22 -21.43 -5.59 -14.69
N GLN A 23 -20.70 -4.79 -15.49
CA GLN A 23 -19.37 -4.33 -15.13
C GLN A 23 -19.41 -3.38 -13.92
N ILE A 24 -20.33 -2.43 -13.88
CA ILE A 24 -20.53 -1.52 -12.74
C ILE A 24 -20.85 -2.32 -11.48
N HIS A 25 -21.73 -3.32 -11.58
CA HIS A 25 -22.07 -4.17 -10.45
C HIS A 25 -20.85 -4.93 -9.92
N ARG A 26 -20.06 -5.51 -10.82
CA ARG A 26 -18.81 -6.21 -10.49
C ARG A 26 -17.80 -5.30 -9.80
N GLU A 27 -17.58 -4.12 -10.33
CA GLU A 27 -16.66 -3.13 -9.75
C GLU A 27 -17.11 -2.72 -8.35
N ARG A 28 -18.42 -2.49 -8.16
CA ARG A 28 -18.98 -2.16 -6.84
C ARG A 28 -18.72 -3.24 -5.80
N LEU A 29 -18.99 -4.50 -6.14
CA LEU A 29 -18.72 -5.64 -5.24
C LEU A 29 -17.25 -5.71 -4.84
N MET A 30 -16.32 -5.49 -5.79
CA MET A 30 -14.89 -5.47 -5.49
C MET A 30 -14.50 -4.32 -4.56
N LEU A 31 -15.04 -3.12 -4.79
CA LEU A 31 -14.75 -1.95 -3.97
C LEU A 31 -15.28 -2.10 -2.55
N ASP A 32 -16.48 -2.66 -2.39
CA ASP A 32 -17.07 -2.91 -1.09
C ASP A 32 -16.24 -3.96 -0.32
N ALA A 33 -15.85 -5.06 -0.96
CA ALA A 33 -14.94 -6.05 -0.34
C ALA A 33 -13.58 -5.45 0.05
N VAL A 34 -13.00 -4.57 -0.77
CA VAL A 34 -11.75 -3.87 -0.43
C VAL A 34 -11.92 -2.96 0.78
N ARG A 35 -13.07 -2.30 0.92
CA ARG A 35 -13.36 -1.46 2.09
C ARG A 35 -13.47 -2.29 3.35
N ASP A 36 -14.19 -3.41 3.29
CA ASP A 36 -14.36 -4.32 4.43
C ASP A 36 -13.03 -4.85 4.93
N ILE A 37 -12.16 -5.32 4.03
CA ILE A 37 -10.82 -5.80 4.40
C ILE A 37 -9.99 -4.68 5.03
N ARG A 38 -10.15 -3.43 4.59
CA ARG A 38 -9.40 -2.29 5.14
C ARG A 38 -9.93 -1.76 6.46
N ILE A 39 -11.18 -2.08 6.82
CA ILE A 39 -11.68 -1.83 8.18
C ILE A 39 -10.88 -2.70 9.16
N GLU A 40 -10.57 -3.94 8.79
CA GLU A 40 -9.80 -4.86 9.62
C GLU A 40 -8.28 -4.63 9.53
N ASP A 41 -7.72 -4.46 8.32
CA ASP A 41 -6.30 -4.20 8.07
C ASP A 41 -6.12 -2.93 7.20
N PRO A 42 -6.05 -1.74 7.81
CA PRO A 42 -5.91 -0.49 7.05
C PRO A 42 -4.55 -0.36 6.35
N GLY A 43 -3.55 -1.18 6.72
CA GLY A 43 -2.20 -1.14 6.16
C GLY A 43 -1.99 -2.07 4.97
N ILE A 44 -3.02 -2.81 4.56
CA ILE A 44 -2.89 -3.87 3.56
C ILE A 44 -2.58 -3.33 2.16
N GLY A 45 -1.50 -3.86 1.56
CA GLY A 45 -1.04 -3.46 0.23
C GLY A 45 -1.96 -3.93 -0.89
N CYS A 46 -1.99 -3.19 -2.01
CA CYS A 46 -2.84 -3.49 -3.17
C CYS A 46 -2.58 -4.87 -3.78
N TYR A 47 -1.33 -5.36 -3.78
CA TYR A 47 -1.01 -6.71 -4.29
C TYR A 47 -1.64 -7.81 -3.43
N LYS A 48 -1.57 -7.67 -2.11
CA LYS A 48 -2.15 -8.63 -1.17
C LYS A 48 -3.67 -8.61 -1.26
N LEU A 49 -4.29 -7.43 -1.38
CA LEU A 49 -5.72 -7.28 -1.67
C LEU A 49 -6.11 -8.02 -2.95
N TRP A 50 -5.37 -7.83 -4.05
CA TRP A 50 -5.68 -8.48 -5.31
C TRP A 50 -5.65 -10.01 -5.20
N ILE A 51 -4.64 -10.58 -4.54
CA ILE A 51 -4.58 -12.04 -4.29
C ILE A 51 -5.79 -12.48 -3.45
N MET A 52 -6.08 -11.80 -2.35
CA MET A 52 -7.19 -12.17 -1.46
C MET A 52 -8.53 -12.15 -2.21
N LEU A 53 -8.81 -11.09 -2.97
CA LEU A 53 -10.03 -11.01 -3.76
C LEU A 53 -10.07 -12.06 -4.88
N THR A 54 -8.93 -12.42 -5.48
CA THR A 54 -8.85 -13.48 -6.49
C THR A 54 -9.16 -14.85 -5.90
N VAL A 55 -8.74 -15.10 -4.65
CA VAL A 55 -9.10 -16.32 -3.92
C VAL A 55 -10.60 -16.31 -3.54
N LEU A 56 -11.14 -15.16 -3.11
CA LEU A 56 -12.54 -15.05 -2.68
C LEU A 56 -13.56 -15.13 -3.82
N PHE A 57 -13.31 -14.42 -4.93
CA PHE A 57 -14.25 -14.32 -6.05
C PHE A 57 -13.89 -15.24 -7.23
N GLY A 58 -12.69 -15.81 -7.24
CA GLY A 58 -12.17 -16.64 -8.33
C GLY A 58 -11.51 -15.84 -9.46
N ALA A 59 -10.64 -16.52 -10.20
CA ALA A 59 -9.82 -15.93 -11.27
C ALA A 59 -10.63 -15.39 -12.47
N GLY A 60 -11.81 -15.97 -12.74
CA GLY A 60 -12.68 -15.50 -13.83
C GLY A 60 -13.43 -14.20 -13.51
N PHE A 61 -13.63 -13.92 -12.22
CA PHE A 61 -14.31 -12.70 -11.78
C PHE A 61 -13.35 -11.52 -11.66
N MET A 62 -12.13 -11.76 -11.17
CA MET A 62 -11.16 -10.69 -10.94
C MET A 62 -10.53 -10.14 -12.23
N PRO A 63 -10.42 -8.81 -12.38
CA PRO A 63 -9.65 -8.23 -13.45
C PRO A 63 -8.15 -8.51 -13.24
N GLY A 64 -7.39 -8.36 -14.32
CA GLY A 64 -5.93 -8.40 -14.24
C GLY A 64 -5.39 -7.39 -13.22
N ARG A 65 -4.24 -7.71 -12.62
CA ARG A 65 -3.61 -6.92 -11.54
C ARG A 65 -3.55 -5.43 -11.84
N ASP A 66 -3.13 -5.05 -13.03
CA ASP A 66 -2.91 -3.64 -13.38
C ASP A 66 -4.23 -2.89 -13.57
N SER A 67 -5.26 -3.56 -14.10
CA SER A 67 -6.63 -3.03 -14.18
C SER A 67 -7.24 -2.86 -12.78
N PHE A 68 -7.02 -3.82 -11.88
CA PHE A 68 -7.41 -3.68 -10.48
C PHE A 68 -6.72 -2.47 -9.81
N TYR A 69 -5.44 -2.24 -10.10
CA TYR A 69 -4.72 -1.08 -9.55
C TYR A 69 -5.24 0.24 -10.13
N ALA A 70 -5.60 0.26 -11.41
CA ALA A 70 -6.24 1.43 -12.03
C ALA A 70 -7.60 1.73 -11.38
N LEU A 71 -8.42 0.70 -11.12
CA LEU A 71 -9.69 0.83 -10.40
C LEU A 71 -9.47 1.44 -9.00
N LEU A 72 -8.55 0.89 -8.21
CA LEU A 72 -8.26 1.43 -6.87
C LEU A 72 -7.74 2.88 -6.91
N ARG A 73 -6.95 3.25 -7.93
CA ARG A 73 -6.49 4.63 -8.14
C ARG A 73 -7.65 5.58 -8.43
N GLN A 74 -8.56 5.19 -9.32
CA GLN A 74 -9.74 6.00 -9.67
C GLN A 74 -10.64 6.25 -8.45
N HIS A 75 -10.80 5.25 -7.59
CA HIS A 75 -11.61 5.36 -6.37
C HIS A 75 -10.85 5.91 -5.15
N ARG A 76 -9.63 6.42 -5.32
CA ARG A 76 -8.78 6.95 -4.24
C ARG A 76 -8.54 5.95 -3.09
N LEU A 77 -8.52 4.66 -3.42
CA LEU A 77 -8.23 3.57 -2.50
C LEU A 77 -6.75 3.14 -2.57
N MET A 78 -5.85 3.95 -3.10
CA MET A 78 -4.41 3.68 -2.97
C MET A 78 -3.93 4.06 -1.58
N LEU A 79 -3.12 3.20 -0.96
CA LEU A 79 -2.44 3.57 0.28
C LEU A 79 -1.41 4.69 -0.01
N PRO A 80 -1.26 5.66 0.90
CA PRO A 80 -0.22 6.66 0.77
C PRO A 80 1.16 5.99 0.86
N ALA A 81 2.16 6.65 0.26
CA ALA A 81 3.55 6.24 0.44
C ALA A 81 3.88 6.16 1.94
N ARG A 82 4.52 5.06 2.35
CA ARG A 82 4.94 4.90 3.74
C ARG A 82 5.93 6.01 4.09
N LYS A 83 5.62 6.77 5.14
CA LYS A 83 6.59 7.70 5.73
C LYS A 83 7.76 6.88 6.28
N THR A 84 8.99 7.32 6.01
CA THR A 84 10.19 6.73 6.60
C THR A 84 10.07 6.78 8.12
N ARG A 85 10.18 5.61 8.76
CA ARG A 85 10.12 5.53 10.22
C ARG A 85 11.49 5.86 10.78
N HIS A 86 11.60 6.95 11.54
CA HIS A 86 12.75 7.16 12.40
C HIS A 86 12.64 6.22 13.59
N THR A 87 13.51 5.21 13.64
CA THR A 87 13.54 4.21 14.71
C THR A 87 14.18 4.75 15.99
N THR A 88 14.84 5.91 15.92
CA THR A 88 15.58 6.49 17.04
C THR A 88 15.21 7.96 17.18
N ASN A 89 14.47 8.29 18.24
CA ASN A 89 14.26 9.67 18.66
C ASN A 89 15.37 10.08 19.62
N SER A 90 16.49 10.59 19.11
CA SER A 90 17.59 11.12 19.95
C SER A 90 17.20 12.39 20.74
N ASN A 91 16.09 13.02 20.34
CA ASN A 91 15.44 14.16 20.99
C ASN A 91 14.29 13.69 21.90
N HIS A 92 14.42 12.54 22.55
CA HIS A 92 13.49 12.11 23.58
C HIS A 92 13.82 12.72 24.94
N ARG A 93 12.81 12.77 25.82
CA ARG A 93 12.94 13.28 27.20
C ARG A 93 13.66 12.32 28.16
N TYR A 94 13.85 11.05 27.78
CA TYR A 94 14.54 10.07 28.63
C TYR A 94 16.03 10.40 28.82
N HIS A 95 16.56 9.95 29.96
CA HIS A 95 17.96 10.15 30.34
C HIS A 95 18.90 9.53 29.28
N LYS A 96 19.84 10.35 28.80
CA LYS A 96 20.87 9.94 27.83
C LYS A 96 22.17 9.70 28.57
N TRP A 97 22.67 8.48 28.53
CA TRP A 97 23.99 8.15 29.02
C TRP A 97 25.05 8.87 28.18
N LYS A 98 26.03 9.50 28.85
CA LYS A 98 27.13 10.20 28.17
C LYS A 98 27.98 9.17 27.43
N ASN A 99 28.42 9.51 26.21
CA ASN A 99 29.38 8.69 25.49
C ASN A 99 30.74 8.74 26.19
N LEU A 100 31.05 7.70 26.96
CA LEU A 100 32.28 7.61 27.77
C LEU A 100 33.54 7.44 26.92
N ILE A 101 33.41 7.11 25.63
CA ILE A 101 34.54 6.92 24.70
C ILE A 101 34.94 8.26 24.04
N LYS A 102 34.10 9.29 24.15
CA LYS A 102 34.36 10.60 23.52
C LYS A 102 35.56 11.27 24.19
N GLY A 103 36.70 11.33 23.48
CA GLY A 103 37.95 11.92 23.97
C GLY A 103 39.01 10.91 24.44
N LEU A 104 38.74 9.61 24.35
CA LEU A 104 39.73 8.56 24.61
C LEU A 104 40.63 8.35 23.38
N THR A 105 41.94 8.48 23.56
CA THR A 105 42.94 8.07 22.58
C THR A 105 43.27 6.59 22.79
N LEU A 106 42.84 5.74 21.85
CA LEU A 106 43.13 4.31 21.91
C LEU A 106 44.60 4.07 21.51
N THR A 107 45.37 3.46 22.40
CA THR A 107 46.78 3.15 22.20
C THR A 107 47.00 1.70 21.76
N SER A 108 46.01 0.82 21.98
CA SER A 108 46.07 -0.59 21.59
C SER A 108 44.70 -1.21 21.32
N ALA A 109 44.67 -2.34 20.62
CA ALA A 109 43.45 -3.11 20.39
C ALA A 109 42.84 -3.65 21.69
N ASN A 110 41.53 -3.88 21.73
CA ASN A 110 40.75 -4.38 22.88
C ASN A 110 40.62 -3.46 24.10
N GLN A 111 41.02 -2.19 24.01
CA GLN A 111 40.83 -1.22 25.10
C GLN A 111 39.37 -0.80 25.32
N VAL A 112 38.51 -1.01 24.33
CA VAL A 112 37.06 -0.75 24.44
C VAL A 112 36.31 -1.94 23.86
N VAL A 113 35.48 -2.58 24.69
CA VAL A 113 34.56 -3.64 24.28
C VAL A 113 33.16 -3.06 24.29
N GLY A 114 32.67 -2.64 23.13
CA GLY A 114 31.35 -2.04 23.01
C GLY A 114 30.27 -3.08 22.75
N GLN A 115 29.27 -3.19 23.64
CA GLN A 115 27.96 -3.67 23.20
C GLN A 115 27.31 -2.58 22.35
N ARG A 116 26.64 -2.96 21.27
CA ARG A 116 26.01 -2.07 20.30
C ARG A 116 24.79 -1.38 20.94
N HIS A 117 25.02 -0.46 21.88
CA HIS A 117 23.97 0.29 22.56
C HIS A 117 24.25 1.78 22.39
N TYR A 118 23.44 2.38 21.51
CA TYR A 118 23.25 3.82 21.26
C TYR A 118 24.44 4.74 21.56
N LEU A 119 25.43 4.75 20.67
CA LEU A 119 26.34 5.89 20.57
C LEU A 119 25.57 7.05 19.96
N TYR A 120 25.22 8.04 20.78
CA TYR A 120 24.71 9.32 20.31
C TYR A 120 25.87 10.09 19.66
N THR A 121 26.16 9.80 18.40
CA THR A 121 26.91 10.71 17.54
C THR A 121 25.93 11.78 17.07
N THR A 122 26.12 13.01 17.53
CA THR A 122 25.52 14.19 16.93
C THR A 122 25.97 14.24 15.47
N CYS A 123 25.15 13.74 14.54
CA CYS A 123 25.27 14.09 13.13
C CYS A 123 24.94 15.58 13.02
N GLN A 124 25.98 16.41 12.95
CA GLN A 124 25.89 17.71 12.31
C GLN A 124 26.09 17.46 10.81
N TRP A 125 24.99 17.49 10.06
CA TRP A 125 24.94 17.78 8.63
C TRP A 125 23.70 18.64 8.39
#